data_AF-A0A532B9Q7-F1
#
_entry.id   AF-A0A532B9Q7-F1
#
_cell.length_a   1.000
_cell.length_b   1.000
_cell.length_c   1.000
_cell.angle_alpha   90.00
_cell.angle_beta   90.00
_cell.angle_gamma   90.00
#
_symmetry.space_group_name_H-M   'P 1'
#
loop_
_entity.id
_entity.type
_entity.pdbx_description
1 polymer ?
#
loop_
_entity_poly.entity_id
_entity_poly.type
_entity_poly.pdbx_seq_one_letter_code
_entity_poly.pdbx_strand_id
1 'polypeptide(L)' 'MKFSLFVHMERSDLAKPHSELVGELEDLVVQAEEAGFETAWIGEHHGMEFT' A
#
# COMPACT_ATOMS: atom_id res chain seq x y z
N MET A 1 -14.63 -17.83 -1.96
CA MET A 1 -13.28 -17.57 -2.52
C MET A 1 -12.64 -16.53 -1.61
N LYS A 2 -11.34 -16.62 -1.32
CA LYS A 2 -10.65 -15.60 -0.51
C LYS A 2 -9.98 -14.60 -1.45
N PHE A 3 -10.16 -13.31 -1.19
CA PHE A 3 -9.50 -12.23 -1.91
C PHE A 3 -8.35 -11.69 -1.05
N SER A 4 -7.24 -11.32 -1.70
CA SER A 4 -6.07 -10.73 -1.04
C SER A 4 -5.65 -9.48 -1.81
N LEU A 5 -5.08 -8.53 -1.08
CA LEU A 5 -4.57 -7.27 -1.59
C LEU A 5 -3.06 -7.39 -1.82
N PHE A 6 -2.57 -6.95 -2.98
CA PHE A 6 -1.14 -6.79 -3.25
C PHE A 6 -0.89 -5.39 -3.80
N VAL A 7 -0.04 -4.62 -3.12
CA VAL A 7 0.15 -3.18 -3.38
C VAL A 7 1.64 -2.84 -3.40
N HIS A 8 2.00 -1.89 -4.27
CA HIS A 8 3.29 -1.20 -4.26
C HIS A 8 3.03 0.28 -3.98
N MET A 9 3.79 0.89 -3.05
CA MET A 9 3.67 2.32 -2.79
C MET A 9 4.52 3.11 -3.78
N GLU A 10 4.01 3.31 -4.99
CA GLU A 10 4.65 4.17 -5.98
C GLU A 10 4.47 5.64 -5.62
N ARG A 11 5.59 6.35 -5.47
CA ARG A 11 5.60 7.81 -5.34
C ARG A 11 5.72 8.46 -6.70
N SER A 12 4.57 8.73 -7.31
CA SER A 12 4.48 9.43 -8.61
C SER A 12 4.64 10.96 -8.48
N ASP A 13 4.39 11.53 -7.30
CA ASP A 13 4.59 12.94 -6.99
C ASP A 13 5.72 13.13 -5.97
N LEU A 14 6.79 13.80 -6.41
CA LEU A 14 7.96 14.10 -5.60
C LEU A 14 7.71 15.17 -4.52
N ALA A 15 6.60 15.89 -4.57
CA ALA A 15 6.20 16.81 -3.49
C ALA A 15 5.58 16.07 -2.30
N LYS A 16 4.96 14.91 -2.56
CA LYS A 16 4.31 14.09 -1.54
C LYS A 16 5.35 13.37 -0.68
N PRO A 17 5.36 13.46 0.66
CA PRO A 17 6.32 12.73 1.48
C PRO A 17 5.97 11.23 1.56
N HIS A 18 6.98 10.35 1.69
CA HIS A 18 6.75 8.91 1.86
C HIS A 18 5.84 8.58 3.05
N SER A 19 5.86 9.38 4.12
CA SER A 19 4.97 9.19 5.27
C SER A 19 3.49 9.30 4.90
N GLU A 20 3.15 10.12 3.90
CA GLU A 20 1.77 10.23 3.43
C GLU A 20 1.35 8.98 2.65
N LEU A 21 2.24 8.42 1.82
CA LEU A 21 1.99 7.14 1.15
C LEU A 21 1.80 5.98 2.13
N VAL A 22 2.54 5.97 3.25
CA VAL A 22 2.36 4.98 4.33
C VAL A 22 0.97 5.13 4.97
N GLY A 23 0.52 6.35 5.24
CA GLY A 23 -0.82 6.60 5.77
C GLY A 23 -1.92 6.14 4.81
N GLU A 24 -1.77 6.41 3.51
CA GLU A 24 -2.70 5.92 2.50
C GLU A 24 -2.72 4.40 2.39
N LEU A 25 -1.56 3.75 2.54
CA LEU A 25 -1.49 2.30 2.60
C LEU A 25 -2.24 1.77 3.82
N GLU A 26 -2.06 2.37 4.99
CA GLU A 26 -2.78 1.99 6.22
C GLU A 26 -4.30 2.09 6.01
N ASP A 27 -4.78 3.23 5.51
CA ASP A 27 -6.19 3.46 5.22
C ASP A 27 -6.76 2.45 4.21
N LEU A 28 -5.98 2.08 3.19
CA LEU A 28 -6.37 1.08 2.19
C LEU A 28 -6.45 -0.33 2.80
N VAL A 29 -5.50 -0.71 3.65
CA VAL A 29 -5.49 -2.02 4.32
C VAL A 29 -6.67 -2.15 5.26
N VAL A 30 -7.00 -1.10 6.03
CA VAL A 30 -8.20 -1.06 6.88
C VAL A 30 -9.47 -1.25 6.06
N GLN A 31 -9.62 -0.54 4.94
CA GLN A 31 -10.76 -0.72 4.04
C GLN A 31 -10.83 -2.13 3.44
N ALA A 32 -9.69 -2.73 3.11
CA ALA A 32 -9.64 -4.08 2.59
C ALA A 32 -10.06 -5.11 3.66
N GLU A 33 -9.64 -4.93 4.91
CA GLU A 33 -10.09 -5.73 6.04
C GLU A 33 -11.61 -5.63 6.24
N GLU A 34 -12.16 -4.41 6.26
CA GLU A 34 -13.61 -4.17 6.35
C GLU A 34 -14.40 -4.81 5.19
N ALA A 35 -13.79 -4.86 4.00
CA ALA A 35 -14.35 -5.51 2.82
C ALA A 35 -14.19 -7.05 2.80
N GLY A 36 -13.54 -7.64 3.81
CA GLY A 36 -13.39 -9.09 3.96
C GLY A 36 -12.21 -9.69 3.17
N PHE A 37 -11.18 -8.89 2.87
CA PHE A 37 -9.94 -9.41 2.31
C PHE A 37 -9.16 -10.19 3.38
N GLU A 38 -8.49 -11.26 2.97
CA GLU A 38 -7.81 -12.19 3.87
C GLU A 38 -6.39 -11.72 4.23
N THR A 39 -5.69 -11.08 3.29
CA THR A 39 -4.26 -10.77 3.45
C THR A 39 -3.89 -9.56 2.61
N ALA A 40 -3.05 -8.68 3.15
CA ALA A 40 -2.37 -7.62 2.43
C ALA A 40 -0.87 -7.96 2.29
N TRP A 41 -0.35 -7.86 1.07
CA TRP A 41 1.06 -8.07 0.74
C TRP A 41 1.64 -6.77 0.17
N ILE A 42 2.87 -6.44 0.58
CA ILE A 42 3.61 -5.26 0.11
C ILE A 42 4.95 -5.73 -0.47
N GLY A 43 5.35 -5.12 -1.58
CA GLY A 43 6.67 -5.35 -2.17
C GLY A 43 7.68 -4.31 -1.69
N GLU A 44 8.79 -4.77 -1.08
CA GLU A 44 9.93 -3.92 -0.73
C GLU A 44 10.80 -3.64 -1.96
N HIS A 45 11.16 -2.36 -2.14
CA HIS A 45 11.99 -1.92 -3.26
C HIS A 45 13.14 -1.03 -2.78
N HIS A 46 14.29 -1.14 -3.44
CA HIS A 46 15.46 -0.29 -3.20
C HIS A 46 15.89 0.42 -4.48
N GLY A 47 16.28 1.69 -4.35
CA GLY A 47 16.79 2.49 -5.48
C GLY A 47 15.73 2.94 -6.48
N MET A 48 14.45 2.86 -6.10
CA MET A 48 13.33 3.35 -6.88
C MET A 48 12.38 4.13 -5.95
N GLU A 49 11.51 4.94 -6.53
CA GLU A 49 10.44 5.64 -5.80
C GLU A 49 9.25 4.72 -5.46
N PHE A 50 9.53 3.43 -5.25
CA PHE A 50 8.62 2.45 -4.69
C PHE A 50 9.11 2.15 -3.26
N THR A 51 8.21 2.11 -2.29
CA THR A 51 8.50 1.63 -0.93
C THR A 51 7.66 0.41 -0.61
#